data_AF-A0A3S5ESA9-F1
#
_entry.id   AF-A0A3S5ESA9-F1
#
_cell.length_a   1.000
_cell.length_b   1.000
_cell.length_c   1.000
_cell.angle_alpha   90.00
_cell.angle_beta   90.00
_cell.angle_gamma   90.00
#
_symmetry.space_group_name_H-M   'P 1'
#
loop_
_entity.id
_entity.type
_entity.pdbx_description
1 polymer ?
#
loop_
_entity_poly.entity_id
_entity_poly.type
_entity_poly.pdbx_seq_one_letter_code
_entity_poly.pdbx_strand_id
1 'polypeptide(L)' 'MKSGDHILMSGAAYEPTQDFCNIILKKMQIDTTYYDPLIGDNIAQLIQPNTKVLF' A
#
# COMPACT_ATOMS: atom_id res chain seq x y z
N MET A 1 1.83 3.50 11.99
CA MET A 1 2.64 3.85 10.80
C MET A 1 3.55 5.01 11.15
N LYS A 2 4.77 4.98 10.60
CA LYS A 2 5.78 6.02 10.70
C LYS A 2 6.51 6.16 9.36
N SER A 3 7.29 7.22 9.20
CA SER A 3 8.17 7.40 8.03
C SER A 3 9.04 6.15 7.81
N GLY A 4 9.15 5.74 6.55
CA GLY A 4 9.87 4.56 6.09
C GLY A 4 9.06 3.26 6.12
N ASP A 5 7.80 3.29 6.57
CA ASP A 5 6.90 2.14 6.47
C ASP A 5 6.37 1.96 5.03
N HIS A 6 6.00 0.73 4.70
CA HIS A 6 5.38 0.36 3.43
C HIS A 6 3.96 -0.18 3.65
N ILE A 7 3.07 0.06 2.69
CA ILE A 7 1.69 -0.42 2.72
C ILE A 7 1.34 -1.09 1.39
N LEU A 8 0.53 -2.16 1.49
CA LEU A 8 -0.09 -2.81 0.35
C LEU A 8 -1.55 -2.38 0.28
N MET A 9 -1.97 -1.89 -0.88
CA MET A 9 -3.33 -1.43 -1.12
C MET A 9 -3.92 -2.15 -2.32
N SER A 10 -5.13 -2.70 -2.19
CA SER A 10 -5.87 -3.24 -3.31
C SER A 10 -6.06 -2.20 -4.41
N GLY A 11 -5.77 -2.54 -5.67
CA GLY A 11 -5.95 -1.67 -6.83
C GLY A 11 -7.42 -1.33 -7.12
N ALA A 12 -8.35 -2.06 -6.50
CA ALA A 12 -9.78 -1.75 -6.53
C ALA A 12 -10.23 -0.81 -5.40
N ALA A 13 -9.30 -0.28 -4.59
CA ALA A 13 -9.63 0.70 -3.57
C ALA A 13 -10.29 1.94 -4.21
N TYR A 14 -11.31 2.48 -3.55
CA TYR A 14 -12.01 3.66 -4.02
C TYR A 14 -11.07 4.87 -4.13
N GLU A 15 -11.30 5.73 -5.13
CA GLU A 15 -10.40 6.81 -5.53
C GLU A 15 -9.89 7.70 -4.37
N PRO A 16 -10.73 8.16 -3.41
CA PRO A 16 -10.27 8.95 -2.26
C PRO A 16 -9.27 8.22 -1.36
N THR A 17 -9.37 6.90 -1.25
CA THR A 17 -8.40 6.09 -0.50
C THR A 17 -7.07 6.05 -1.23
N GLN A 18 -7.08 5.98 -2.56
CA GLN A 18 -5.86 6.06 -3.37
C GLN A 18 -5.22 7.45 -3.27
N ASP A 19 -6.02 8.51 -3.34
CA ASP A 19 -5.55 9.89 -3.18
C ASP A 19 -4.92 10.12 -1.81
N PHE A 20 -5.53 9.60 -0.75
CA PHE A 20 -4.94 9.64 0.58
C PHE A 20 -3.54 9.00 0.60
N CYS A 21 -3.37 7.83 -0.02
CA CYS A 21 -2.08 7.16 -0.08
C CYS A 21 -1.07 7.95 -0.92
N ASN A 22 -1.48 8.41 -2.11
CA ASN A 22 -0.61 9.07 -3.07
C ASN A 22 -0.20 10.48 -2.65
N ILE A 23 -1.04 11.18 -1.88
CA ILE A 23 -0.83 12.58 -1.49
C ILE A 23 -0.41 12.69 -0.03
N ILE A 24 -1.14 12.06 0.90
CA ILE A 24 -0.90 12.23 2.34
C ILE A 24 0.19 11.29 2.83
N LEU A 25 0.06 9.98 2.57
CA LEU A 25 1.06 9.00 3.04
C LEU A 25 2.42 9.23 2.39
N LYS A 26 2.44 9.59 1.11
CA LYS A 26 3.67 9.98 0.41
C LYS A 26 4.38 11.17 1.07
N LYS A 27 3.65 12.19 1.52
CA LYS A 27 4.22 13.33 2.28
C LYS A 27 4.77 12.91 3.64
N MET A 28 4.20 11.86 4.23
CA MET A 28 4.68 11.26 5.47
C MET A 28 5.85 10.28 5.26
N GLN A 29 6.38 10.17 4.03
CA GLN A 29 7.45 9.24 3.64
C GLN A 29 7.06 7.77 3.87
N ILE A 30 5.79 7.45 3.61
CA ILE A 30 5.25 6.08 3.64
C ILE A 30 5.00 5.66 2.20
N ASP A 31 5.57 4.52 1.81
CA ASP A 31 5.44 3.99 0.46
C ASP A 31 4.18 3.12 0.34
N THR A 32 3.55 3.19 -0.83
CA THR A 32 2.34 2.42 -1.14
C THR A 32 2.56 1.61 -2.41
N THR A 33 2.35 0.30 -2.34
CA THR A 33 2.27 -0.57 -3.50
C THR A 33 0.83 -0.99 -3.73
N TYR A 34 0.33 -0.75 -4.93
CA TYR A 34 -0.99 -1.22 -5.34
C TYR A 34 -0.88 -2.62 -5.94
N TYR A 35 -1.73 -3.54 -5.51
CA TYR A 35 -1.75 -4.91 -6.01
C TYR A 35 -3.08 -5.23 -6.69
N ASP A 36 -3.07 -6.17 -7.62
CA ASP A 36 -4.30 -6.66 -8.26
C ASP A 36 -5.15 -7.44 -7.23
N PRO A 37 -6.43 -7.10 -7.00
CA PRO A 37 -7.29 -7.84 -6.06
C PRO A 37 -7.35 -9.36 -6.30
N LEU A 38 -7.07 -9.80 -7.53
CA LEU A 38 -7.08 -11.20 -7.95
C LEU A 38 -5.69 -11.86 -7.91
N ILE A 39 -4.67 -11.20 -7.35
CA ILE A 39 -3.29 -11.70 -7.30
C ILE A 39 -3.12 -13.01 -6.50
N GLY A 40 -4.06 -13.31 -5.59
CA GLY A 40 -4.02 -14.51 -4.75
C GLY A 40 -2.75 -14.60 -3.91
N ASP A 41 -2.17 -15.80 -3.83
CA ASP A 41 -0.99 -16.09 -2.99
C ASP A 41 0.27 -15.32 -3.43
N ASN A 42 0.30 -14.80 -4.66
CA ASN A 42 1.43 -14.01 -5.16
C ASN A 42 1.57 -12.66 -4.44
N ILE A 43 0.56 -12.23 -3.65
CA ILE A 43 0.67 -11.04 -2.80
C ILE A 43 1.85 -11.14 -1.81
N ALA A 44 2.22 -12.35 -1.41
CA ALA A 44 3.36 -12.59 -0.52
C ALA A 44 4.68 -12.06 -1.10
N GLN A 45 4.81 -12.00 -2.44
CA GLN A 45 5.99 -11.47 -3.12
C GLN A 45 6.10 -9.94 -3.03
N LEU A 46 4.99 -9.25 -2.76
CA LEU A 46 4.93 -7.80 -2.61
C LEU A 46 5.18 -7.34 -1.16
N ILE A 47 5.23 -8.28 -0.21
CA ILE A 47 5.51 -7.98 1.20
C ILE A 47 6.99 -7.65 1.36
N GLN A 48 7.26 -6.41 1.72
CA GLN A 48 8.59 -5.92 2.10
C GLN A 48 8.80 -5.99 3.62
N PRO A 49 10.06 -6.02 4.13
CA PRO A 49 10.35 -6.07 5.57
C PRO A 49 9.73 -4.92 6.41
N ASN A 50 9.51 -3.77 5.77
CA ASN A 50 8.86 -2.59 6.34
C ASN A 50 7.35 -2.52 6.07
N THR A 51 6.74 -3.56 5.48
CA THR A 51 5.29 -3.60 5.26
C THR A 51 4.57 -3.69 6.60
N LYS A 52 3.71 -2.71 6.90
CA LYS A 52 2.97 -2.67 8.17
C LYS A 52 1.49 -2.93 8.02
N VAL A 53 0.93 -2.70 6.84
CA VAL A 53 -0.51 -2.83 6.59
C VAL A 53 -0.74 -3.38 5.19
N LEU A 54 -1.76 -4.23 5.09
CA LEU A 54 -2.35 -4.75 3.86
C LEU A 54 -3.84 -4.42 3.92
N PHE A 55 -4.32 -3.65 2.93
CA PHE A 55 -5.69 -3.15 2.80
C PHE A 55 -6.36 -3.66 1.53
#